data_AF-A0A2E6RCA5-F1
#
_entry.id   AF-A0A2E6RCA5-F1
#
_cell.length_a   1.000
_cell.length_b   1.000
_cell.length_c   1.000
_cell.angle_alpha   90.00
_cell.angle_beta   90.00
_cell.angle_gamma   90.00
#
_symmetry.space_group_name_H-M   'P 1'
#
loop_
_entity.id
_entity.type
_entity.pdbx_description
1 polymer ?
#
loop_
_entity_poly.entity_id
_entity_poly.type
_entity_poly.pdbx_seq_one_letter_code
_entity_poly.pdbx_strand_id
1 'polypeptide(L)' 'MEPVFFLALFIPVVLVILGVGVATALLGWLWNITIPDIFGIRAITFWEAFRLLLIASLLFGGPFTQVDFQG' A
#
# COMPACT_ATOMS: atom_id res chain seq x y z
N MET A 1 0.38 19.08 27.84
CA MET A 1 0.38 17.92 26.92
C MET A 1 1.79 17.35 26.93
N GLU A 2 1.97 16.14 27.46
CA GLU A 2 3.30 15.53 27.62
C GLU A 2 3.87 15.16 26.23
N PRO A 3 5.18 15.38 25.96
CA PRO A 3 5.79 15.18 24.64
C PRO A 3 5.67 13.75 24.10
N VAL A 4 5.52 12.76 24.98
CA VAL A 4 5.35 11.33 24.64
C VAL A 4 4.07 11.08 23.83
N PHE A 5 3.02 11.88 24.03
CA PHE A 5 1.76 11.75 23.29
C PHE A 5 1.93 12.00 21.79
N PHE A 6 2.73 13.01 21.41
CA PHE A 6 2.98 13.33 20.01
C PHE A 6 3.78 12.23 19.31
N LEU A 7 4.77 11.64 20.00
CA LEU A 7 5.55 10.52 19.48
C LEU A 7 4.68 9.27 19.26
N ALA A 8 3.79 8.98 20.21
CA ALA A 8 2.87 7.85 20.12
C ALA A 8 1.90 7.93 18.93
N LEU A 9 1.49 9.13 18.51
CA LEU A 9 0.67 9.33 17.32
C LEU A 9 1.50 9.33 16.02
N PHE A 10 2.69 9.92 16.05
CA PHE A 10 3.50 10.14 14.85
C PHE A 10 4.16 8.86 14.31
N ILE A 11 4.73 8.04 15.20
CA ILE A 11 5.42 6.80 14.84
C ILE A 11 4.55 5.84 14.00
N PRO A 12 3.32 5.47 14.42
CA PRO A 12 2.50 4.52 13.64
C PRO A 12 2.15 5.07 12.25
N VAL A 13 1.89 6.38 12.12
CA VAL A 13 1.60 7.00 10.82
C VAL A 13 2.79 6.88 9.88
N VAL A 14 4.00 7.15 10.37
CA VAL A 14 5.23 7.01 9.57
C VAL A 14 5.46 5.56 9.15
N LEU A 15 5.24 4.61 10.05
CA LEU A 15 5.38 3.17 9.74
C LEU A 15 4.38 2.72 8.66
N VAL A 16 3.14 3.20 8.70
CA VAL A 16 2.13 2.90 7.67
C VAL A 16 2.55 3.48 6.32
N ILE A 17 2.98 4.74 6.28
CA ILE A 17 3.43 5.38 5.03
C ILE A 17 4.62 4.62 4.44
N LEU A 18 5.59 4.24 5.27
CA LEU A 18 6.75 3.45 4.85
C LEU A 18 6.31 2.06 4.34
N GLY A 19 5.43 1.37 5.06
CA GLY A 19 4.91 0.06 4.65
C GLY A 19 4.21 0.12 3.30
N VAL A 20 3.35 1.11 3.09
CA VAL A 20 2.65 1.32 1.81
C VAL A 20 3.63 1.69 0.70
N GLY A 21 4.64 2.51 0.99
CA GLY A 21 5.69 2.87 0.03
C GLY A 21 6.51 1.65 -0.42
N VAL A 22 6.93 0.81 0.52
CA VAL A 22 7.65 -0.44 0.23
C VAL A 22 6.79 -1.40 -0.57
N ALA A 23 5.52 -1.61 -0.17
CA ALA A 23 4.58 -2.46 -0.91
C ALA A 23 4.35 -1.96 -2.34
N THR A 24 4.24 -0.64 -2.52
CA THR A 24 4.10 0.00 -3.83
C THR A 24 5.32 -0.24 -4.71
N ALA A 25 6.52 -0.03 -4.16
CA ALA A 25 7.77 -0.24 -4.88
C ALA A 25 7.95 -1.71 -5.28
N LEU A 26 7.65 -2.65 -4.38
CA LEU A 26 7.69 -4.08 -4.65
C LEU A 26 6.68 -4.49 -5.73
N LEU A 27 5.45 -3.99 -5.67
CA LEU A 27 4.44 -4.24 -6.69
C LEU A 27 4.88 -3.71 -8.05
N GLY A 28 5.38 -2.48 -8.11
CA GLY A 28 5.87 -1.87 -9.36
C GLY A 28 7.07 -2.62 -9.94
N TRP A 29 8.02 -3.03 -9.09
CA TRP A 29 9.17 -3.83 -9.51
C TRP A 29 8.75 -5.19 -10.06
N LEU A 30 7.89 -5.91 -9.33
CA LEU A 30 7.40 -7.22 -9.75
C LEU A 30 6.58 -7.13 -11.03
N TRP A 31 5.72 -6.11 -11.14
CA TRP A 31 4.99 -5.83 -12.37
C TRP A 31 5.95 -5.64 -13.53
N ASN A 32 6.93 -4.73 -13.40
CA ASN A 32 7.80 -4.34 -14.51
C ASN A 32 8.70 -5.47 -15.04
N ILE A 33 9.02 -6.48 -14.22
CA ILE A 33 9.81 -7.63 -14.65
C ILE A 33 8.96 -8.80 -15.18
N THR A 34 7.69 -8.93 -14.77
CA THR A 34 6.87 -10.10 -15.11
C THR A 34 5.79 -9.78 -16.14
N ILE A 35 5.00 -8.74 -15.90
CA ILE A 35 3.78 -8.48 -16.64
C ILE A 35 4.07 -7.95 -18.07
N PRO A 36 4.98 -6.98 -18.27
CA PRO A 36 5.43 -6.59 -19.61
C PRO A 36 6.03 -7.74 -20.41
N ASP A 37 6.79 -8.62 -19.76
CA ASP A 37 7.48 -9.72 -20.43
C ASP A 37 6.49 -10.82 -20.87
N ILE A 38 5.55 -11.19 -20.00
CA ILE A 38 4.57 -12.25 -20.27
C ILE A 38 3.45 -11.76 -21.21
N PHE A 39 2.95 -10.54 -21.00
CA PHE A 39 1.75 -10.04 -21.68
C PHE A 39 2.03 -8.97 -22.74
N GLY A 40 3.28 -8.51 -22.88
CA GLY A 40 3.65 -7.48 -23.86
C GLY A 40 3.08 -6.09 -23.56
N ILE A 41 2.66 -5.81 -22.31
CA ILE A 41 2.07 -4.52 -21.92
C ILE A 41 3.11 -3.58 -21.33
N ARG A 42 2.79 -2.28 -21.23
CA ARG A 42 3.74 -1.27 -20.75
C ARG A 42 4.15 -1.48 -19.29
N ALA A 43 5.40 -1.15 -18.99
CA ALA A 43 5.88 -0.94 -17.62
C ALA A 43 5.13 0.22 -16.95
N ILE A 44 5.03 0.17 -15.63
CA ILE A 44 4.36 1.14 -14.78
C ILE A 44 5.36 1.90 -13.91
N THR A 45 5.04 3.15 -13.61
CA THR A 45 5.78 3.99 -12.67
C THR A 45 5.33 3.75 -11.23
N PHE A 46 6.09 4.25 -10.26
CA PHE A 46 5.77 4.14 -8.82
C PHE A 46 4.34 4.60 -8.50
N TRP A 47 3.93 5.75 -9.04
CA TRP A 47 2.59 6.30 -8.80
C TRP A 47 1.46 5.48 -9.44
N GLU A 48 1.75 4.79 -10.54
CA GLU A 48 0.78 3.88 -11.17
C GLU A 48 0.64 2.58 -10.38
N ALA A 49 1.76 2.04 -9.89
CA ALA A 49 1.73 0.91 -8.95
C ALA A 49 0.97 1.26 -7.67
N PHE A 50 1.11 2.49 -7.16
CA PHE A 50 0.36 2.96 -5.98
C PHE A 50 -1.15 2.93 -6.23
N ARG A 51 -1.59 3.47 -7.38
CA ARG A 51 -3.02 3.46 -7.77
C ARG A 51 -3.56 2.04 -7.93
N LEU A 52 -2.76 1.12 -8.48
CA LEU A 52 -3.12 -0.29 -8.59
C LEU A 52 -3.23 -0.95 -7.21
N LEU A 53 -2.31 -0.64 -6.28
CA LEU A 53 -2.37 -1.13 -4.91
C LEU A 53 -3.65 -0.65 -4.19
N LEU A 54 -4.05 0.61 -4.40
CA LEU A 54 -5.32 1.12 -3.87
C LEU A 54 -6.53 0.38 -4.44
N ILE A 55 -6.57 0.18 -5.76
CA ILE A 55 -7.65 -0.60 -6.40
C ILE A 55 -7.69 -2.03 -5.87
N ALA A 56 -6.53 -2.70 -5.73
CA ALA A 56 -6.45 -4.03 -5.15
C ALA A 56 -6.96 -4.06 -3.71
N SER A 57 -6.60 -3.07 -2.88
CA SER A 57 -7.07 -2.97 -1.50
C SER A 57 -8.59 -2.76 -1.41
N LEU A 58 -9.18 -2.07 -2.38
CA LEU A 58 -10.62 -1.88 -2.47
C LEU A 58 -11.35 -3.16 -2.90
N LEU A 59 -10.79 -3.92 -3.85
CA LEU A 59 -11.43 -5.11 -4.42
C LEU A 59 -11.29 -6.36 -3.55
N PHE A 60 -10.13 -6.54 -2.92
CA PHE A 60 -9.80 -7.76 -2.16
C PHE A 60 -9.95 -7.59 -0.64
N GLY A 61 -10.35 -6.39 -0.18
CA GLY A 61 -10.52 -6.08 1.24
C GLY A 61 -9.17 -5.86 1.94
N GLY A 62 -8.73 -4.60 2.01
CA GLY A 62 -7.64 -4.19 2.89
C GLY A 62 -8.05 -4.21 4.37
N PRO A 63 -7.12 -4.00 5.32
CA PRO A 63 -7.38 -4.00 6.77
C PRO A 63 -8.52 -3.08 7.25
N PHE A 64 -9.05 -2.22 6.38
CA PHE A 64 -10.23 -1.40 6.60
C PHE A 64 -11.57 -2.16 6.65
N THR A 65 -11.67 -3.39 6.15
CA THR A 65 -12.95 -4.13 6.10
C THR A 65 -13.23 -5.02 7.30
N GLN A 66 -12.35 -5.06 8.31
CA GLN A 66 -12.67 -5.70 9.60
C GLN A 66 -13.52 -4.75 10.46
N VAL A 67 -14.73 -4.45 9.98
CA VAL A 67 -15.79 -3.95 10.85
C VAL A 67 -16.44 -5.20 11.44
N ASP A 68 -15.99 -5.61 12.62
CA ASP A 68 -16.69 -6.60 13.41
C ASP A 68 -18.05 -6.03 13.80
N PHE A 69 -19.09 -6.41 13.05
CA PHE A 69 -20.48 -6.24 13.48
C PHE A 69 -20.75 -7.23 14.62
N GLN A 70 -20.10 -7.02 15.76
CA GLN A 70 -20.39 -7.76 16.98
C GLN A 70 -21.75 -7.25 17.47
N GLY A 71 -22.79 -8.04 17.20
CA GLY A 71 -24.14 -7.87 17.74
C GLY A 71 -24.22 -8.28 19.20
#